data_AF-A0A6B4S933-F1
#
_entry.id   AF-A0A6B4S933-F1
#
_cell.length_a   1.000
_cell.length_b   1.000
_cell.length_c   1.000
_cell.angle_alpha   90.00
_cell.angle_beta   90.00
_cell.angle_gamma   90.00
#
_symmetry.space_group_name_H-M   'P 1'
#
loop_
_entity.id
_entity.type
_entity.pdbx_description
1 polymer ?
#
loop_
_entity_poly.entity_id
_entity_poly.type
_entity_poly.pdbx_seq_one_letter_code
_entity_poly.pdbx_strand_id
1 'polypeptide(L)'
;MKKEDLNELYLQSDRCLGCKNARCSNNCPINTPIPEVIKLFKEGKIEESGEMLFENNPLSLVCSIVCPHERQCYGNCIRGIKEESVRFYEIEEYISKEYLKRNTLKANNKLEGNVAVVGGGPSGISVAFNLVLKGYNVTIFEKNPQLGGVLRYGIPNFRLDKNILTLIEEKLVQLGVKVRNNISILDNIKIEDLFRDGYDAIFLGLGLEEAKALKIKGETKHNVHYAIDYLKAPKTFNLGNNVGVIGAGNVAMDAARTIKRSGAKTTVYYRRGLSDMTATLKEIRDVRDEGVEFKVFESPVEIVDNGLVTISTEKVVGYNSKSKIVNIDGSEKLNKLDSVIIAISQQAKQYNQKGLEFNEGGLVKTDRNGETLLKGVFAAGDVVSGANTVVEAVNNSKLVAENIDKYLRKKSR
;
A
#
# COMPACT_ATOMS: atom_id res chain seq x y z
N MET A 1 8.16 20.30 -16.41
CA MET A 1 8.65 19.13 -17.17
C MET A 1 9.30 19.66 -18.44
N LYS A 2 10.42 19.10 -18.90
CA LYS A 2 11.06 19.57 -20.13
C LYS A 2 10.21 19.11 -21.34
N LYS A 3 10.28 19.84 -22.45
CA LYS A 3 9.56 19.49 -23.69
C LYS A 3 9.95 18.09 -24.21
N GLU A 4 11.18 17.70 -23.94
CA GLU A 4 11.76 16.39 -24.29
C GLU A 4 11.03 15.22 -23.60
N ASP A 5 10.72 15.35 -22.30
CA ASP A 5 10.03 14.29 -21.56
C ASP A 5 8.60 14.07 -22.08
N LEU A 6 7.91 15.14 -22.51
CA LEU A 6 6.55 15.04 -23.05
C LEU A 6 6.52 14.34 -24.42
N ASN A 7 7.54 14.59 -25.25
CA ASN A 7 7.68 13.90 -26.54
C ASN A 7 7.87 12.39 -26.34
N GLU A 8 8.63 11.97 -25.33
CA GLU A 8 8.79 10.56 -25.01
C GLU A 8 7.47 9.91 -24.59
N LEU A 9 6.64 10.60 -23.80
CA LEU A 9 5.30 10.11 -23.43
C LEU A 9 4.38 9.98 -24.66
N TYR A 10 4.44 10.91 -25.61
CA TYR A 10 3.70 10.78 -26.87
C TYR A 10 4.17 9.58 -27.68
N LEU A 11 5.48 9.37 -27.82
CA LEU A 11 6.04 8.18 -28.47
C LEU A 11 5.61 6.90 -27.76
N GLN A 12 5.56 6.89 -26.41
CA GLN A 12 5.01 5.76 -25.66
C GLN A 12 3.54 5.52 -25.94
N SER A 13 2.74 6.59 -26.02
CA SER A 13 1.31 6.51 -26.30
C SER A 13 1.01 5.97 -27.70
N ASP A 14 1.87 6.26 -28.69
CA ASP A 14 1.73 5.77 -30.07
C ASP A 14 1.92 4.26 -30.21
N ARG A 15 2.59 3.63 -29.23
CA ARG A 15 2.75 2.17 -29.18
C ARG A 15 1.46 1.45 -28.77
N CYS A 16 0.46 2.18 -28.26
CA CYS A 16 -0.83 1.60 -27.88
C CYS A 16 -1.62 1.17 -29.12
N LEU A 17 -2.09 -0.08 -29.11
CA LEU A 17 -2.84 -0.68 -30.21
C LEU A 17 -4.34 -0.33 -30.20
N GLY A 18 -4.84 0.41 -29.19
CA GLY A 18 -6.26 0.71 -29.06
C GLY A 18 -7.14 -0.54 -28.97
N CYS A 19 -6.70 -1.55 -28.20
CA CYS A 19 -7.35 -2.86 -28.18
C CYS A 19 -8.81 -2.77 -27.68
N LYS A 20 -9.76 -3.28 -28.45
CA LYS A 20 -11.18 -3.40 -28.01
C LYS A 20 -11.35 -4.27 -26.76
N ASN A 21 -10.63 -5.40 -26.71
CA ASN A 21 -10.57 -6.28 -25.53
C ASN A 21 -9.25 -6.06 -24.78
N ALA A 22 -9.16 -4.92 -24.09
CA ALA A 22 -7.94 -4.47 -23.44
C ALA A 22 -7.56 -5.31 -22.22
N ARG A 23 -6.64 -6.26 -22.39
CA ARG A 23 -6.10 -7.07 -21.29
C ARG A 23 -5.43 -6.23 -20.20
N CYS A 24 -4.86 -5.06 -20.55
CA CYS A 24 -4.28 -4.14 -19.57
C CYS A 24 -5.33 -3.58 -18.61
N SER A 25 -6.52 -3.22 -19.10
CA SER A 25 -7.65 -2.75 -18.29
C SER A 25 -8.24 -3.90 -17.46
N ASN A 26 -8.49 -5.05 -18.08
CA ASN A 26 -9.08 -6.22 -17.41
C ASN A 26 -8.21 -6.79 -16.27
N ASN A 27 -6.89 -6.61 -16.35
CA ASN A 27 -5.94 -7.03 -15.30
C ASN A 27 -5.51 -5.87 -14.39
N CYS A 28 -6.14 -4.70 -14.52
CA CYS A 28 -6.05 -3.63 -13.53
C CYS A 28 -7.12 -3.88 -12.45
N PRO A 29 -6.78 -3.98 -11.16
CA PRO A 29 -7.77 -4.26 -10.12
C PRO A 29 -8.92 -3.24 -10.03
N ILE A 30 -8.70 -2.00 -10.47
CA ILE A 30 -9.73 -0.95 -10.53
C ILE A 30 -10.26 -0.71 -11.96
N ASN A 31 -9.96 -1.63 -12.88
CA ASN A 31 -10.43 -1.63 -14.26
C ASN A 31 -10.26 -0.28 -14.99
N THR A 32 -9.09 0.36 -14.83
CA THR A 32 -8.80 1.64 -15.51
C THR A 32 -9.02 1.52 -17.02
N PRO A 33 -9.75 2.46 -17.66
CA PRO A 33 -10.00 2.45 -19.10
C PRO A 33 -8.77 2.92 -19.89
N ILE A 34 -7.71 2.11 -19.87
CA ILE A 34 -6.37 2.47 -20.38
C ILE A 34 -6.37 2.90 -21.85
N PRO A 35 -7.01 2.19 -22.81
CA PRO A 35 -7.04 2.63 -24.20
C PRO A 35 -7.69 3.99 -24.39
N GLU A 36 -8.78 4.26 -23.68
CA GLU A 36 -9.53 5.52 -23.74
C GLU A 36 -8.72 6.68 -23.15
N VAL A 37 -8.07 6.46 -22.00
CA VAL A 37 -7.15 7.43 -21.38
C VAL A 37 -6.03 7.79 -22.35
N ILE A 38 -5.39 6.78 -22.96
CA ILE A 38 -4.33 6.98 -23.95
C ILE A 38 -4.86 7.71 -25.19
N LYS A 39 -6.06 7.38 -25.67
CA LYS A 39 -6.68 8.06 -26.81
C LYS A 39 -6.86 9.56 -26.53
N LEU A 40 -7.44 9.91 -25.38
CA LEU A 40 -7.61 11.31 -24.97
C LEU A 40 -6.25 12.03 -24.83
N PHE A 41 -5.25 11.35 -24.27
CA PHE A 41 -3.90 11.88 -24.16
C PHE A 41 -3.30 12.23 -25.53
N LYS A 42 -3.44 11.34 -26.52
CA LYS A 42 -2.99 11.55 -27.90
C LYS A 42 -3.71 12.70 -28.61
N GLU A 43 -4.98 12.90 -28.28
CA GLU A 43 -5.79 14.04 -28.79
C GLU A 43 -5.44 15.37 -28.11
N GLY A 44 -4.50 15.39 -27.15
CA GLY A 44 -4.15 16.59 -26.38
C GLY A 44 -5.15 16.94 -25.28
N LYS A 45 -6.15 16.09 -25.03
CA LYS A 45 -7.21 16.27 -24.03
C LYS A 45 -6.77 15.79 -22.66
N ILE A 46 -5.72 16.43 -22.13
CA ILE A 46 -5.09 16.04 -20.86
C ILE A 46 -6.06 16.18 -19.68
N GLU A 47 -6.89 17.22 -19.69
CA GLU A 47 -7.86 17.49 -18.61
C GLU A 47 -8.95 16.41 -18.55
N GLU A 48 -9.61 16.11 -19.68
CA GLU A 48 -10.62 15.04 -19.78
C GLU A 48 -10.03 13.67 -19.42
N SER A 49 -8.79 13.40 -19.87
CA SER A 49 -8.08 12.16 -19.54
C SER A 49 -7.79 12.05 -18.04
N GLY A 50 -7.40 13.16 -17.41
CA GLY A 50 -7.15 13.23 -15.97
C GLY A 50 -8.41 13.10 -15.13
N GLU A 51 -9.52 13.70 -15.57
CA GLU A 51 -10.82 13.54 -14.93
C GLU A 51 -11.25 12.07 -14.94
N MET A 52 -11.15 11.40 -16.09
CA MET A 52 -11.46 9.98 -16.23
C MET A 52 -10.61 9.10 -15.29
N LEU A 53 -9.32 9.39 -15.15
CA LEU A 53 -8.44 8.69 -14.21
C LEU A 53 -8.84 8.94 -12.76
N PHE A 54 -9.14 10.19 -12.40
CA PHE A 54 -9.47 10.60 -11.05
C PHE A 54 -10.83 10.04 -10.59
N GLU A 55 -11.87 10.13 -11.43
CA GLU A 55 -13.19 9.54 -11.17
C GLU A 55 -13.10 8.02 -11.02
N ASN A 56 -12.22 7.37 -11.79
CA ASN A 56 -12.01 5.95 -11.62
C ASN A 56 -11.26 5.63 -10.32
N ASN A 57 -10.16 6.34 -10.07
CA ASN A 57 -9.23 6.13 -8.96
C ASN A 57 -8.67 7.48 -8.47
N PRO A 58 -9.10 8.01 -7.31
CA PRO A 58 -8.58 9.27 -6.77
C PRO A 58 -7.10 9.20 -6.34
N LEU A 59 -6.53 8.00 -6.26
CA LEU A 59 -5.11 7.75 -6.02
C LEU A 59 -4.36 7.29 -7.29
N SER A 60 -4.87 7.59 -8.50
CA SER A 60 -4.22 7.20 -9.77
C SER A 60 -2.75 7.64 -9.85
N LEU A 61 -2.42 8.86 -9.42
CA LEU A 61 -1.03 9.34 -9.34
C LEU A 61 -0.13 8.49 -8.42
N VAL A 62 -0.67 7.95 -7.33
CA VAL A 62 0.10 7.08 -6.44
C VAL A 62 0.24 5.70 -7.08
N CYS A 63 -0.85 5.16 -7.62
CA CYS A 63 -0.88 3.84 -8.26
C CYS A 63 0.02 3.77 -9.50
N SER A 64 0.17 4.86 -10.25
CA SER A 64 1.11 4.93 -11.38
C SER A 64 2.56 4.73 -10.94
N ILE A 65 2.89 4.97 -9.68
CA ILE A 65 4.25 4.84 -9.14
C ILE A 65 4.45 3.49 -8.44
N VAL A 66 3.49 3.08 -7.59
CA VAL A 66 3.73 1.99 -6.62
C VAL A 66 3.08 0.66 -7.00
N CYS A 67 2.21 0.61 -8.01
CA CYS A 67 1.59 -0.65 -8.42
C CYS A 67 2.63 -1.64 -8.98
N PRO A 68 2.42 -2.95 -8.81
CA PRO A 68 3.25 -3.97 -9.43
C PRO A 68 2.88 -4.12 -10.91
N HIS A 69 3.19 -3.13 -11.75
CA HIS A 69 2.70 -3.07 -13.14
C HIS A 69 3.05 -4.32 -13.97
N GLU A 70 4.20 -4.94 -13.70
CA GLU A 70 4.66 -6.21 -14.32
C GLU A 70 3.70 -7.38 -14.10
N ARG A 71 2.91 -7.36 -13.02
CA ARG A 71 1.88 -8.36 -12.71
C ARG A 71 0.47 -7.89 -13.10
N GLN A 72 0.33 -6.66 -13.59
CA GLN A 72 -0.95 -5.99 -13.86
C GLN A 72 -0.96 -5.43 -15.30
N CYS A 73 -1.29 -4.15 -15.48
CA CYS A 73 -1.53 -3.51 -16.77
C CYS A 73 -0.36 -3.68 -17.77
N TYR A 74 0.88 -3.43 -17.33
CA TYR A 74 2.07 -3.52 -18.19
C TYR A 74 2.38 -4.96 -18.59
N GLY A 75 2.38 -5.89 -17.62
CA GLY A 75 2.66 -7.31 -17.88
C GLY A 75 1.61 -8.01 -18.74
N ASN A 76 0.38 -7.50 -18.76
CA ASN A 76 -0.73 -8.05 -19.53
C ASN A 76 -1.04 -7.28 -20.82
N CYS A 77 -0.21 -6.32 -21.22
CA CYS A 77 -0.38 -5.61 -22.48
C CYS A 77 -0.26 -6.58 -23.66
N ILE A 78 -1.23 -6.60 -24.59
CA ILE A 78 -1.23 -7.51 -25.75
C ILE A 78 0.02 -7.33 -26.62
N ARG A 79 0.52 -6.10 -26.72
CA ARG A 79 1.76 -5.79 -27.44
C ARG A 79 2.97 -6.54 -26.86
N GLY A 80 2.98 -6.72 -25.53
CA GLY A 80 4.00 -7.46 -24.76
C GLY A 80 4.25 -8.90 -25.22
N ILE A 81 3.36 -9.46 -26.04
CA ILE A 81 3.50 -10.82 -26.60
C ILE A 81 4.62 -10.89 -27.64
N LYS A 82 4.81 -9.82 -28.44
CA LYS A 82 5.80 -9.80 -29.54
C LYS A 82 6.82 -8.68 -29.42
N GLU A 83 6.46 -7.59 -28.76
CA GLU A 83 7.28 -6.38 -28.64
C GLU A 83 7.21 -5.89 -27.19
N GLU A 84 7.90 -4.79 -26.87
CA GLU A 84 7.85 -4.25 -25.51
C GLU A 84 6.46 -3.60 -25.24
N SER A 85 5.88 -3.97 -24.09
CA SER A 85 4.61 -3.45 -23.56
C SER A 85 4.58 -1.92 -23.47
N VAL A 86 3.39 -1.34 -23.55
CA VAL A 86 3.20 0.10 -23.35
C VAL A 86 3.38 0.44 -21.87
N ARG A 87 4.29 1.36 -21.55
CA ARG A 87 4.52 1.87 -20.19
C ARG A 87 3.45 2.88 -19.79
N PHE A 88 2.21 2.40 -19.71
CA PHE A 88 1.04 3.23 -19.38
C PHE A 88 1.21 3.99 -18.06
N TYR A 89 1.90 3.41 -17.08
CA TYR A 89 2.13 4.04 -15.78
C TYR A 89 2.92 5.37 -15.87
N GLU A 90 3.80 5.55 -16.87
CA GLU A 90 4.50 6.82 -17.10
C GLU A 90 3.51 7.90 -17.60
N ILE A 91 2.58 7.50 -18.48
CA ILE A 91 1.53 8.36 -19.02
C ILE A 91 0.50 8.69 -17.91
N GLU A 92 0.08 7.68 -17.13
CA GLU A 92 -0.83 7.82 -15.99
C GLU A 92 -0.27 8.79 -14.93
N GLU A 93 1.02 8.69 -14.62
CA GLU A 93 1.69 9.58 -13.67
C GLU A 93 1.60 11.03 -14.15
N TYR A 94 1.97 11.29 -15.39
CA TYR A 94 1.95 12.64 -15.96
C TYR A 94 0.54 13.24 -15.94
N ILE A 95 -0.44 12.52 -16.49
CA ILE A 95 -1.82 13.00 -16.61
C ILE A 95 -2.41 13.27 -15.23
N SER A 96 -2.27 12.31 -14.30
CA SER A 96 -2.83 12.44 -12.95
C SER A 96 -2.19 13.57 -12.17
N LYS A 97 -0.88 13.78 -12.33
CA LYS A 97 -0.14 14.88 -11.70
C LYS A 97 -0.59 16.24 -12.23
N GLU A 98 -0.71 16.39 -13.54
CA GLU A 98 -1.17 17.65 -14.13
C GLU A 98 -2.63 17.94 -13.75
N TYR A 99 -3.49 16.92 -13.76
CA TYR A 99 -4.89 17.05 -13.35
C TYR A 99 -5.01 17.55 -11.90
N LEU A 100 -4.35 16.88 -10.95
CA LEU A 100 -4.39 17.29 -9.54
C LEU A 100 -3.78 18.69 -9.35
N LYS A 101 -2.75 19.07 -10.10
CA LYS A 101 -2.15 20.41 -9.93
C LYS A 101 -3.04 21.53 -10.47
N ARG A 102 -3.63 21.35 -11.64
CA ARG A 102 -4.32 22.43 -12.37
C ARG A 102 -5.77 22.58 -11.95
N ASN A 103 -6.44 21.49 -11.58
CA ASN A 103 -7.88 21.51 -11.36
C ASN A 103 -8.24 21.79 -9.90
N THR A 104 -9.24 22.63 -9.72
CA THR A 104 -9.92 22.82 -8.44
C THR A 104 -11.09 21.85 -8.38
N LEU A 105 -11.02 20.89 -7.47
CA LEU A 105 -12.09 19.92 -7.29
C LEU A 105 -13.27 20.59 -6.60
N LYS A 106 -14.49 20.25 -7.03
CA LYS A 106 -15.72 20.75 -6.43
C LYS A 106 -16.59 19.57 -6.03
N ALA A 107 -17.10 19.60 -4.81
CA ALA A 107 -18.12 18.65 -4.38
C ALA A 107 -19.44 18.94 -5.10
N ASN A 108 -20.27 17.91 -5.27
CA ASN A 108 -21.67 18.08 -5.65
C ASN A 108 -22.46 18.86 -4.58
N ASN A 109 -23.74 19.11 -4.86
CA ASN A 109 -24.65 19.71 -3.88
C ASN A 109 -24.59 18.96 -2.55
N LYS A 110 -24.58 19.72 -1.44
CA LYS A 110 -24.50 19.14 -0.10
C LYS A 110 -25.64 18.15 0.14
N LEU A 111 -25.27 16.98 0.64
CA LEU A 111 -26.17 15.96 1.15
C LEU A 111 -26.20 16.01 2.68
N GLU A 112 -27.29 15.53 3.27
CA GLU A 112 -27.34 15.24 4.69
C GLU A 112 -26.54 13.98 5.01
N GLY A 113 -25.79 13.99 6.12
CA GLY A 113 -25.01 12.85 6.58
C GLY A 113 -23.58 13.22 6.99
N ASN A 114 -23.21 12.83 8.20
CA ASN A 114 -21.85 12.97 8.72
C ASN A 114 -21.14 11.62 8.72
N VAL A 115 -19.96 11.54 8.09
CA VAL A 115 -19.18 10.30 8.00
C VAL A 115 -17.84 10.46 8.70
N ALA A 116 -17.57 9.55 9.64
CA ALA A 116 -16.25 9.41 10.25
C ALA A 116 -15.43 8.38 9.47
N VAL A 117 -14.27 8.77 8.97
CA VAL A 117 -13.30 7.90 8.31
C VAL A 117 -12.13 7.70 9.26
N VAL A 118 -12.01 6.49 9.82
CA VAL A 118 -10.95 6.14 10.76
C VAL A 118 -9.79 5.50 10.01
N GLY A 119 -8.64 6.16 10.02
CA GLY A 119 -7.44 5.80 9.28
C GLY A 119 -7.29 6.64 8.01
N GLY A 120 -6.18 7.36 7.89
CA GLY A 120 -5.82 8.22 6.77
C GLY A 120 -4.97 7.53 5.71
N GLY A 121 -4.99 6.19 5.63
CA GLY A 121 -4.31 5.41 4.60
C GLY A 121 -5.01 5.43 3.22
N PRO A 122 -4.53 4.65 2.24
CA PRO A 122 -5.12 4.58 0.90
C PRO A 122 -6.64 4.37 0.90
N SER A 123 -7.12 3.44 1.71
CA SER A 123 -8.54 3.13 1.81
C SER A 123 -9.36 4.29 2.36
N GLY A 124 -8.90 4.89 3.48
CA GLY A 124 -9.59 6.04 4.07
C GLY A 124 -9.62 7.26 3.16
N ILE A 125 -8.49 7.57 2.51
CA ILE A 125 -8.41 8.65 1.51
C ILE A 125 -9.39 8.37 0.35
N SER A 126 -9.41 7.14 -0.17
CA SER A 126 -10.33 6.76 -1.24
C SER A 126 -11.79 6.92 -0.83
N VAL A 127 -12.19 6.41 0.33
CA VAL A 127 -13.57 6.58 0.85
C VAL A 127 -13.90 8.06 1.02
N ALA A 128 -12.98 8.85 1.58
CA ALA A 128 -13.20 10.27 1.81
C ALA A 128 -13.46 11.03 0.50
N PHE A 129 -12.65 10.81 -0.54
CA PHE A 129 -12.90 11.41 -1.86
C PHE A 129 -14.27 11.00 -2.42
N ASN A 130 -14.58 9.70 -2.43
CA ASN A 130 -15.82 9.20 -3.02
C ASN A 130 -17.07 9.77 -2.30
N LEU A 131 -17.02 9.94 -0.99
CA LEU A 131 -18.16 10.46 -0.21
C LEU A 131 -18.24 11.99 -0.23
N VAL A 132 -17.12 12.71 -0.13
CA VAL A 132 -17.15 14.18 -0.15
C VAL A 132 -17.57 14.70 -1.53
N LEU A 133 -17.15 14.04 -2.62
CA LEU A 133 -17.56 14.40 -3.98
C LEU A 133 -19.06 14.19 -4.19
N LYS A 134 -19.69 13.23 -3.52
CA LYS A 134 -21.15 13.05 -3.51
C LYS A 134 -21.88 14.12 -2.71
N GLY A 135 -21.20 14.85 -1.82
CA GLY A 135 -21.75 15.96 -1.04
C GLY A 135 -21.89 15.71 0.47
N TYR A 136 -21.39 14.60 1.01
CA TYR A 136 -21.45 14.30 2.45
C TYR A 136 -20.40 15.08 3.26
N ASN A 137 -20.67 15.29 4.56
CA ASN A 137 -19.70 15.86 5.48
C ASN A 137 -18.75 14.76 5.97
N VAL A 138 -17.46 14.84 5.60
CA VAL A 138 -16.47 13.82 5.93
C VAL A 138 -15.45 14.36 6.94
N THR A 139 -15.17 13.58 7.98
CA THR A 139 -14.04 13.81 8.89
C THR A 139 -13.11 12.59 8.88
N ILE A 140 -11.84 12.78 8.56
CA ILE A 140 -10.80 11.76 8.67
C ILE A 140 -10.13 11.87 10.04
N PHE A 141 -10.02 10.74 10.74
CA PHE A 141 -9.29 10.58 11.99
C PHE A 141 -8.04 9.75 11.72
N GLU A 142 -6.86 10.35 11.91
CA GLU A 142 -5.57 9.72 11.66
C GLU A 142 -4.74 9.71 12.94
N LYS A 143 -4.19 8.53 13.26
CA LYS A 143 -3.36 8.30 14.45
C LYS A 143 -1.99 8.97 14.35
N ASN A 144 -1.45 9.07 13.15
CA ASN A 144 -0.14 9.66 12.88
C ASN A 144 -0.23 11.19 12.62
N PRO A 145 0.91 11.90 12.54
CA PRO A 145 0.92 13.35 12.34
C PRO A 145 0.36 13.84 11.00
N GLN A 146 0.34 12.99 9.97
CA GLN A 146 -0.08 13.32 8.61
C GLN A 146 -0.79 12.13 7.95
N LEU A 147 -1.67 12.42 6.98
CA LEU A 147 -2.34 11.40 6.16
C LEU A 147 -1.37 10.62 5.27
N GLY A 148 -1.82 9.47 4.78
CA GLY A 148 -1.13 8.65 3.78
C GLY A 148 -0.89 7.20 4.23
N GLY A 149 -0.96 6.92 5.53
CA GLY A 149 -0.72 5.57 6.07
C GLY A 149 0.57 4.95 5.52
N VAL A 150 0.51 3.71 5.03
CA VAL A 150 1.67 3.01 4.44
C VAL A 150 2.34 3.78 3.30
N LEU A 151 1.62 4.62 2.56
CA LEU A 151 2.19 5.44 1.48
C LEU A 151 3.20 6.45 2.03
N ARG A 152 2.93 7.02 3.21
CA ARG A 152 3.81 8.01 3.84
C ARG A 152 4.85 7.34 4.73
N TYR A 153 4.43 6.36 5.51
CA TYR A 153 5.21 5.80 6.61
C TYR A 153 5.91 4.48 6.29
N GLY A 154 5.49 3.78 5.24
CA GLY A 154 6.06 2.49 4.83
C GLY A 154 6.88 2.55 3.55
N ILE A 155 6.50 3.39 2.58
CA ILE A 155 7.22 3.52 1.31
C ILE A 155 8.29 4.61 1.44
N PRO A 156 9.56 4.39 1.10
CA PRO A 156 10.59 5.44 1.15
C PRO A 156 10.40 6.57 0.13
N ASN A 157 10.99 7.75 0.41
CA ASN A 157 10.92 8.92 -0.48
C ASN A 157 11.53 8.69 -1.87
N PHE A 158 12.55 7.85 -1.98
CA PHE A 158 13.16 7.53 -3.27
C PHE A 158 12.27 6.67 -4.18
N ARG A 159 11.19 6.09 -3.63
CA ARG A 159 10.16 5.38 -4.41
C ARG A 159 8.91 6.22 -4.60
N LEU A 160 8.44 6.89 -3.56
CA LEU A 160 7.24 7.72 -3.61
C LEU A 160 7.49 9.05 -2.91
N ASP A 161 7.53 10.13 -3.70
CA ASP A 161 7.67 11.51 -3.20
C ASP A 161 6.48 11.88 -2.30
N LYS A 162 6.77 12.26 -1.05
CA LYS A 162 5.75 12.61 -0.04
C LYS A 162 4.99 13.89 -0.39
N ASN A 163 5.51 14.73 -1.27
CA ASN A 163 4.80 15.91 -1.75
C ASN A 163 3.52 15.53 -2.51
N ILE A 164 3.48 14.35 -3.15
CA ILE A 164 2.26 13.83 -3.79
C ILE A 164 1.16 13.62 -2.75
N LEU A 165 1.51 13.09 -1.58
CA LEU A 165 0.55 12.86 -0.50
C LEU A 165 0.11 14.17 0.15
N THR A 166 0.99 15.16 0.23
CA THR A 166 0.62 16.52 0.66
C THR A 166 -0.38 17.15 -0.30
N LEU A 167 -0.15 17.06 -1.62
CA LEU A 167 -1.09 17.54 -2.64
C LEU A 167 -2.47 16.84 -2.52
N ILE A 168 -2.48 15.53 -2.27
CA ILE A 168 -3.73 14.77 -2.07
C ILE A 168 -4.49 15.26 -0.83
N GLU A 169 -3.79 15.51 0.28
CA GLU A 169 -4.38 16.06 1.50
C GLU A 169 -4.95 17.46 1.27
N GLU A 170 -4.22 18.34 0.56
CA GLU A 170 -4.70 19.66 0.17
C GLU A 170 -6.00 19.59 -0.65
N LYS A 171 -6.13 18.62 -1.55
CA LYS A 171 -7.37 18.41 -2.33
C LYS A 171 -8.54 17.94 -1.49
N LEU A 172 -8.32 17.08 -0.50
CA LEU A 172 -9.37 16.69 0.45
C LEU A 172 -9.85 17.90 1.25
N VAL A 173 -8.91 18.71 1.77
CA VAL A 173 -9.24 19.93 2.52
C VAL A 173 -9.96 20.96 1.64
N GLN A 174 -9.54 21.12 0.38
CA GLN A 174 -10.22 21.97 -0.61
C GLN A 174 -11.69 21.54 -0.83
N LEU A 175 -11.97 20.23 -0.79
CA LEU A 175 -13.33 19.68 -0.88
C LEU A 175 -14.13 19.81 0.43
N GLY A 176 -13.54 20.36 1.50
CA GLY A 176 -14.19 20.55 2.80
C GLY A 176 -14.07 19.36 3.75
N VAL A 177 -13.22 18.37 3.44
CA VAL A 177 -12.94 17.27 4.37
C VAL A 177 -12.18 17.81 5.58
N LYS A 178 -12.66 17.47 6.78
CA LYS A 178 -11.96 17.79 8.03
C LYS A 178 -10.95 16.70 8.33
N VAL A 179 -9.74 17.06 8.73
CA VAL A 179 -8.69 16.11 9.07
C VAL A 179 -8.28 16.32 10.53
N ARG A 180 -8.35 15.25 11.32
CA ARG A 180 -7.88 15.22 12.70
C ARG A 180 -6.72 14.25 12.80
N ASN A 181 -5.50 14.80 12.82
CA ASN A 181 -4.26 14.03 12.99
C ASN A 181 -3.95 13.79 14.47
N ASN A 182 -3.01 12.88 14.74
CA ASN A 182 -2.57 12.51 16.09
C ASN A 182 -3.69 12.03 17.02
N ILE A 183 -4.69 11.33 16.49
CA ILE A 183 -5.83 10.83 17.27
C ILE A 183 -6.08 9.35 16.96
N SER A 184 -6.01 8.53 18.00
CA SER A 184 -6.38 7.11 17.91
C SER A 184 -7.86 6.91 18.25
N ILE A 185 -8.63 6.41 17.30
CA ILE A 185 -9.95 5.84 17.53
C ILE A 185 -9.79 4.35 17.84
N LEU A 186 -10.73 3.77 18.58
CA LEU A 186 -10.78 2.40 19.11
C LEU A 186 -9.85 2.12 20.30
N ASP A 187 -8.83 2.95 20.52
CA ASP A 187 -8.03 2.95 21.75
C ASP A 187 -8.80 3.67 22.87
N ASN A 188 -8.78 5.00 22.87
CA ASN A 188 -9.37 5.84 23.91
C ASN A 188 -10.78 6.35 23.56
N ILE A 189 -11.06 6.55 22.27
CA ILE A 189 -12.37 6.97 21.76
C ILE A 189 -13.01 5.77 21.10
N LYS A 190 -14.20 5.36 21.53
CA LYS A 190 -14.88 4.17 21.04
C LYS A 190 -15.85 4.52 19.89
N ILE A 191 -16.33 3.50 19.19
CA ILE A 191 -17.29 3.67 18.07
C ILE A 191 -18.56 4.37 18.57
N GLU A 192 -19.02 4.04 19.77
CA GLU A 192 -20.22 4.61 20.38
C GLU A 192 -20.09 6.12 20.63
N ASP A 193 -18.86 6.60 20.94
CA ASP A 193 -18.59 8.03 21.10
C ASP A 193 -18.80 8.79 19.78
N LEU A 194 -18.36 8.22 18.65
CA LEU A 194 -18.57 8.81 17.34
C LEU A 194 -20.07 8.90 17.00
N PHE A 195 -20.83 7.84 17.26
CA PHE A 195 -22.28 7.89 17.05
C PHE A 195 -22.96 8.91 17.98
N ARG A 196 -22.58 8.98 19.26
CA ARG A 196 -23.07 9.98 20.21
C ARG A 196 -22.82 11.40 19.71
N ASP A 197 -21.67 11.64 19.09
CA ASP A 197 -21.25 12.95 18.61
C ASP A 197 -21.85 13.31 17.22
N GLY A 198 -22.76 12.49 16.70
CA GLY A 198 -23.59 12.82 15.54
C GLY A 198 -23.08 12.31 14.18
N TYR A 199 -22.15 11.35 14.17
CA TYR A 199 -21.78 10.65 12.94
C TYR A 199 -22.85 9.63 12.55
N ASP A 200 -23.27 9.65 11.29
CA ASP A 200 -24.30 8.76 10.76
C ASP A 200 -23.76 7.43 10.27
N ALA A 201 -22.51 7.43 9.80
CA ALA A 201 -21.78 6.25 9.38
C ALA A 201 -20.29 6.38 9.75
N ILE A 202 -19.67 5.22 10.00
CA ILE A 202 -18.26 5.13 10.37
C ILE A 202 -17.57 4.15 9.42
N PHE A 203 -16.45 4.54 8.85
CA PHE A 203 -15.60 3.69 8.03
C PHE A 203 -14.29 3.39 8.76
N LEU A 204 -13.88 2.12 8.80
CA LEU A 204 -12.66 1.65 9.42
C LEU A 204 -11.64 1.22 8.34
N GLY A 205 -10.62 2.05 8.13
CA GLY A 205 -9.48 1.84 7.23
C GLY A 205 -8.16 1.74 7.98
N LEU A 206 -8.12 0.87 9.00
CA LEU A 206 -7.05 0.82 10.02
C LEU A 206 -5.71 0.25 9.49
N GLY A 207 -5.76 -0.52 8.41
CA GLY A 207 -4.59 -1.23 7.87
C GLY A 207 -4.10 -2.36 8.77
N LEU A 208 -2.82 -2.74 8.60
CA LEU A 208 -2.12 -3.69 9.46
C LEU A 208 -1.03 -2.92 10.21
N GLU A 209 -1.20 -2.74 11.51
CA GLU A 209 -0.34 -1.84 12.30
C GLU A 209 0.85 -2.55 12.97
N GLU A 210 0.72 -3.85 13.24
CA GLU A 210 1.66 -4.59 14.06
C GLU A 210 2.59 -5.44 13.21
N ALA A 211 3.89 -5.42 13.52
CA ALA A 211 4.84 -6.33 12.91
C ALA A 211 4.60 -7.76 13.41
N LYS A 212 4.77 -8.75 12.52
CA LYS A 212 4.81 -10.14 12.97
C LYS A 212 6.17 -10.46 13.59
N ALA A 213 6.14 -10.96 14.82
CA ALA A 213 7.30 -11.51 15.51
C ALA A 213 7.75 -12.85 14.87
N LEU A 214 9.06 -13.06 14.78
CA LEU A 214 9.69 -14.33 14.41
C LEU A 214 9.46 -15.40 15.47
N LYS A 215 9.32 -15.01 16.75
CA LYS A 215 9.18 -15.92 17.90
C LYS A 215 10.38 -16.85 18.06
N ILE A 216 11.58 -16.30 17.90
CA ILE A 216 12.85 -17.01 18.11
C ILE A 216 13.63 -16.44 19.29
N LYS A 217 14.60 -17.19 19.78
CA LYS A 217 15.47 -16.74 20.87
C LYS A 217 16.22 -15.47 20.46
N GLY A 218 16.25 -14.49 21.37
CA GLY A 218 16.97 -13.23 21.19
C GLY A 218 16.23 -12.12 20.45
N GLU A 219 14.97 -12.32 20.06
CA GLU A 219 14.16 -11.27 19.41
C GLU A 219 13.97 -10.00 20.25
N THR A 220 14.16 -10.08 21.57
CA THR A 220 14.10 -8.94 22.50
C THR A 220 15.43 -8.22 22.71
N LYS A 221 16.50 -8.61 22.00
CA LYS A 221 17.82 -7.99 22.13
C LYS A 221 17.83 -6.57 21.57
N HIS A 222 18.75 -5.74 22.09
CA HIS A 222 18.81 -4.31 21.79
C HIS A 222 19.10 -3.99 20.31
N ASN A 223 19.68 -4.95 19.58
CA ASN A 223 20.06 -4.84 18.18
C ASN A 223 18.97 -5.33 17.21
N VAL A 224 17.74 -5.55 17.70
CA VAL A 224 16.61 -6.03 16.91
C VAL A 224 15.59 -4.92 16.69
N HIS A 225 15.18 -4.74 15.43
CA HIS A 225 14.16 -3.75 15.06
C HIS A 225 13.19 -4.34 14.03
N TYR A 226 11.98 -3.77 13.95
CA TYR A 226 11.02 -4.12 12.92
C TYR A 226 11.08 -3.13 11.76
N ALA A 227 10.99 -3.64 10.53
CA ALA A 227 11.11 -2.83 9.32
C ALA A 227 10.05 -1.73 9.24
N ILE A 228 8.84 -2.00 9.71
CA ILE A 228 7.72 -1.04 9.66
C ILE A 228 7.95 0.17 10.57
N ASP A 229 8.69 0.00 11.66
CA ASP A 229 9.02 1.07 12.59
C ASP A 229 10.29 1.81 12.14
N TYR A 230 11.26 1.05 11.62
CA TYR A 230 12.43 1.63 10.98
C TYR A 230 12.06 2.56 9.82
N LEU A 231 11.17 2.12 8.91
CA LEU A 231 10.79 2.90 7.72
C LEU A 231 10.01 4.18 8.05
N LYS A 232 9.30 4.22 9.19
CA LYS A 232 8.61 5.44 9.68
C LYS A 232 9.60 6.56 10.00
N ALA A 233 10.72 6.22 10.64
CA ALA A 233 11.69 7.20 11.11
C ALA A 233 13.14 6.67 11.03
N PRO A 234 13.71 6.40 9.83
CA PRO A 234 15.00 5.71 9.72
C PRO A 234 16.14 6.42 10.48
N LYS A 235 16.09 7.74 10.55
CA LYS A 235 17.11 8.60 11.18
C LYS A 235 17.16 8.47 12.71
N THR A 236 16.15 7.89 13.36
CA THR A 236 16.13 7.71 14.82
C THR A 236 16.76 6.39 15.26
N PHE A 237 17.18 5.54 14.32
CA PHE A 237 17.77 4.24 14.61
C PHE A 237 19.29 4.31 14.49
N ASN A 238 20.00 3.69 15.44
CA ASN A 238 21.44 3.49 15.38
C ASN A 238 21.72 2.02 15.05
N LEU A 239 21.86 1.73 13.75
CA LEU A 239 21.98 0.34 13.25
C LEU A 239 23.42 -0.18 13.18
N GLY A 240 24.42 0.68 13.42
CA GLY A 240 25.83 0.37 13.14
C GLY A 240 26.14 0.28 11.64
N ASN A 241 27.18 -0.47 11.30
CA ASN A 241 27.77 -0.51 9.96
C ASN A 241 27.41 -1.77 9.17
N ASN A 242 26.99 -2.85 9.84
CA ASN A 242 26.65 -4.12 9.19
C ASN A 242 25.29 -4.64 9.64
N VAL A 243 24.31 -4.63 8.75
CA VAL A 243 22.90 -4.84 9.10
C VAL A 243 22.30 -5.98 8.29
N GLY A 244 21.62 -6.89 8.97
CA GLY A 244 20.86 -7.97 8.35
C GLY A 244 19.38 -7.63 8.25
N VAL A 245 18.75 -7.90 7.09
CA VAL A 245 17.29 -7.77 6.91
C VAL A 245 16.70 -9.16 6.70
N ILE A 246 15.77 -9.58 7.57
CA ILE A 246 15.08 -10.87 7.47
C ILE A 246 13.76 -10.68 6.73
N GLY A 247 13.64 -11.25 5.53
CA GLY A 247 12.42 -11.20 4.72
C GLY A 247 12.68 -10.95 3.24
N ALA A 248 11.63 -11.08 2.42
CA ALA A 248 11.73 -10.97 0.97
C ALA A 248 10.52 -10.30 0.28
N GLY A 249 9.73 -9.54 1.05
CA GLY A 249 8.65 -8.70 0.51
C GLY A 249 9.11 -7.28 0.20
N ASN A 250 8.22 -6.46 -0.37
CA ASN A 250 8.54 -5.05 -0.70
C ASN A 250 9.07 -4.27 0.51
N VAL A 251 8.48 -4.48 1.70
CA VAL A 251 8.95 -3.85 2.96
C VAL A 251 10.40 -4.22 3.28
N ALA A 252 10.82 -5.47 3.01
CA ALA A 252 12.20 -5.89 3.21
C ALA A 252 13.14 -5.21 2.21
N MET A 253 12.72 -5.07 0.95
CA MET A 253 13.50 -4.38 -0.10
C MET A 253 13.65 -2.89 0.22
N ASP A 254 12.56 -2.25 0.64
CA ASP A 254 12.53 -0.84 1.05
C ASP A 254 13.45 -0.58 2.25
N ALA A 255 13.39 -1.44 3.27
CA ALA A 255 14.27 -1.38 4.43
C ALA A 255 15.73 -1.55 3.99
N ALA A 256 16.04 -2.57 3.19
CA ALA A 256 17.39 -2.86 2.73
C ALA A 256 18.01 -1.68 1.96
N ARG A 257 17.27 -1.07 1.02
CA ARG A 257 17.75 0.11 0.28
C ARG A 257 17.90 1.33 1.18
N THR A 258 16.98 1.53 2.12
CA THR A 258 17.05 2.65 3.07
C THR A 258 18.30 2.53 3.95
N ILE A 259 18.62 1.33 4.43
CA ILE A 259 19.84 1.04 5.20
C ILE A 259 21.08 1.24 4.33
N LYS A 260 21.10 0.67 3.12
CA LYS A 260 22.22 0.80 2.19
C LYS A 260 22.54 2.26 1.87
N ARG A 261 21.52 3.08 1.62
CA ARG A 261 21.64 4.52 1.37
C ARG A 261 22.07 5.33 2.60
N SER A 262 21.92 4.78 3.80
CA SER A 262 22.49 5.36 5.03
C SER A 262 23.99 5.08 5.19
N GLY A 263 24.58 4.25 4.33
CA GLY A 263 26.01 3.93 4.31
C GLY A 263 26.37 2.57 4.90
N ALA A 264 25.42 1.85 5.51
CA ALA A 264 25.68 0.55 6.12
C ALA A 264 25.77 -0.60 5.09
N LYS A 265 26.68 -1.54 5.34
CA LYS A 265 26.70 -2.85 4.68
C LYS A 265 25.40 -3.56 5.03
N THR A 266 24.71 -4.05 4.00
CA THR A 266 23.37 -4.62 4.13
C THR A 266 23.33 -6.00 3.49
N THR A 267 22.78 -6.98 4.21
CA THR A 267 22.54 -8.33 3.71
C THR A 267 21.09 -8.74 3.96
N VAL A 268 20.39 -9.21 2.93
CA VAL A 268 19.02 -9.74 3.03
C VAL A 268 19.06 -11.25 3.22
N TYR A 269 18.42 -11.74 4.27
CA TYR A 269 18.29 -13.15 4.61
C TYR A 269 16.90 -13.67 4.23
N TYR A 270 16.85 -14.76 3.47
CA TYR A 270 15.59 -15.38 3.06
C TYR A 270 15.66 -16.90 3.10
N ARG A 271 14.66 -17.52 3.74
CA ARG A 271 14.52 -18.97 3.89
C ARG A 271 14.16 -19.74 2.61
N ARG A 272 14.04 -19.06 1.46
CA ARG A 272 13.76 -19.68 0.15
C ARG A 272 14.67 -19.08 -0.93
N GLY A 273 14.54 -19.55 -2.16
CA GLY A 273 15.29 -19.03 -3.29
C GLY A 273 14.81 -17.65 -3.78
N LEU A 274 15.61 -17.03 -4.66
CA LEU A 274 15.30 -15.72 -5.27
C LEU A 274 13.97 -15.73 -6.05
N SER A 275 13.64 -16.83 -6.72
CA SER A 275 12.39 -16.98 -7.48
C SER A 275 11.15 -17.08 -6.59
N ASP A 276 11.33 -17.35 -5.29
CA ASP A 276 10.25 -17.43 -4.30
C ASP A 276 10.01 -16.10 -3.56
N MET A 277 10.74 -15.03 -3.91
CA MET A 277 10.57 -13.73 -3.26
C MET A 277 9.23 -13.11 -3.63
N THR A 278 8.57 -12.47 -2.65
CA THR A 278 7.25 -11.88 -2.85
C THR A 278 7.30 -10.45 -3.35
N ALA A 279 8.43 -9.76 -3.15
CA ALA A 279 8.71 -8.45 -3.73
C ALA A 279 8.57 -8.44 -5.25
N THR A 280 8.37 -7.25 -5.83
CA THR A 280 8.33 -7.11 -7.29
C THR A 280 9.72 -7.34 -7.89
N LEU A 281 9.80 -7.75 -9.17
CA LEU A 281 11.08 -7.99 -9.81
C LEU A 281 11.89 -6.70 -9.90
N LYS A 282 11.22 -5.57 -10.15
CA LYS A 282 11.83 -4.24 -10.07
C LYS A 282 12.48 -3.97 -8.72
N GLU A 283 11.78 -4.16 -7.59
CA GLU A 283 12.38 -3.88 -6.28
C GLU A 283 13.56 -4.81 -5.98
N ILE A 284 13.50 -6.07 -6.38
CA ILE A 284 14.62 -7.02 -6.22
C ILE A 284 15.83 -6.59 -7.05
N ARG A 285 15.61 -6.13 -8.30
CA ARG A 285 16.66 -5.60 -9.17
C ARG A 285 17.28 -4.33 -8.58
N ASP A 286 16.47 -3.35 -8.19
CA ASP A 286 16.95 -2.10 -7.60
C ASP A 286 17.82 -2.35 -6.36
N VAL A 287 17.43 -3.29 -5.48
CA VAL A 287 18.22 -3.68 -4.30
C VAL A 287 19.57 -4.29 -4.70
N ARG A 288 19.59 -5.16 -5.73
CA ARG A 288 20.81 -5.79 -6.22
C ARG A 288 21.74 -4.78 -6.88
N ASP A 289 21.20 -3.87 -7.68
CA ASP A 289 21.94 -2.83 -8.40
C ASP A 289 22.58 -1.82 -7.42
N GLU A 290 21.95 -1.60 -6.25
CA GLU A 290 22.53 -0.84 -5.14
C GLU A 290 23.62 -1.63 -4.36
N GLY A 291 23.91 -2.88 -4.75
CA GLY A 291 24.98 -3.70 -4.18
C GLY A 291 24.65 -4.35 -2.84
N VAL A 292 23.37 -4.62 -2.57
CA VAL A 292 22.92 -5.38 -1.39
C VAL A 292 23.07 -6.87 -1.64
N GLU A 293 23.65 -7.58 -0.66
CA GLU A 293 23.85 -9.03 -0.73
C GLU A 293 22.57 -9.79 -0.38
N PHE A 294 22.28 -10.87 -1.10
CA PHE A 294 21.18 -11.79 -0.78
C PHE A 294 21.72 -13.14 -0.33
N LYS A 295 21.39 -13.52 0.91
CA LYS A 295 21.58 -14.86 1.47
C LYS A 295 20.26 -15.61 1.45
N VAL A 296 20.07 -16.36 0.37
CA VAL A 296 18.90 -17.22 0.14
C VAL A 296 19.11 -18.61 0.72
N PHE A 297 18.01 -19.33 0.94
CA PHE A 297 18.00 -20.61 1.63
C PHE A 297 18.61 -20.56 3.03
N GLU A 298 18.48 -19.43 3.71
CA GLU A 298 18.92 -19.24 5.10
C GLU A 298 17.75 -18.79 5.97
N SER A 299 17.46 -19.56 7.02
CA SER A 299 16.42 -19.23 7.99
C SER A 299 17.06 -18.75 9.30
N PRO A 300 16.55 -17.68 9.94
CA PRO A 300 17.02 -17.27 11.25
C PRO A 300 16.61 -18.32 12.31
N VAL A 301 17.51 -18.59 13.26
CA VAL A 301 17.24 -19.51 14.40
C VAL A 301 17.41 -18.83 15.75
N GLU A 302 18.37 -17.93 15.87
CA GLU A 302 18.63 -17.17 17.10
C GLU A 302 19.25 -15.81 16.73
N ILE A 303 18.88 -14.77 17.48
CA ILE A 303 19.56 -13.47 17.43
C ILE A 303 20.42 -13.31 18.68
N VAL A 304 21.66 -12.89 18.50
CA VAL A 304 22.62 -12.65 19.59
C VAL A 304 23.10 -11.20 19.55
N ASP A 305 23.76 -10.74 20.62
CA ASP A 305 24.15 -9.31 20.75
C ASP A 305 25.04 -8.82 19.60
N ASN A 306 25.82 -9.71 18.98
CA ASN A 306 26.75 -9.38 17.89
C ASN A 306 26.40 -10.05 16.56
N GLY A 307 25.16 -10.51 16.35
CA GLY A 307 24.81 -11.12 15.07
C GLY A 307 23.50 -11.90 15.00
N LEU A 308 23.35 -12.58 13.86
CA LEU A 308 22.24 -13.46 13.53
C LEU A 308 22.76 -14.87 13.27
N VAL A 309 22.27 -15.84 14.04
CA VAL A 309 22.49 -17.26 13.76
C VAL A 309 21.45 -17.70 12.72
N THR A 310 21.95 -18.23 11.60
CA THR A 310 21.12 -18.80 10.54
C THR A 310 21.39 -20.29 10.37
N ILE A 311 20.39 -21.01 9.89
CA ILE A 311 20.50 -22.40 9.46
C ILE A 311 20.22 -22.48 7.95
N SER A 312 20.92 -23.37 7.26
CA SER A 312 20.67 -23.61 5.84
C SER A 312 19.36 -24.36 5.68
N THR A 313 18.69 -24.11 4.57
CA THR A 313 17.37 -24.66 4.30
C THR A 313 17.29 -25.22 2.89
N GLU A 314 16.40 -26.19 2.71
CA GLU A 314 16.09 -26.76 1.41
C GLU A 314 14.59 -26.67 1.12
N LYS A 315 14.25 -26.49 -0.17
CA LYS A 315 12.87 -26.47 -0.63
C LYS A 315 12.47 -27.86 -1.10
N VAL A 316 11.65 -28.53 -0.30
CA VAL A 316 11.08 -29.84 -0.63
C VAL A 316 9.69 -29.64 -1.23
N VAL A 317 9.50 -30.06 -2.48
CA VAL A 317 8.20 -30.02 -3.15
C VAL A 317 7.45 -31.32 -2.83
N GLY A 318 6.36 -31.21 -2.08
CA GLY A 318 5.51 -32.36 -1.79
C GLY A 318 4.64 -32.74 -2.99
N TYR A 319 4.07 -33.95 -2.95
CA TYR A 319 3.19 -34.50 -4.00
C TYR A 319 2.02 -33.60 -4.41
N ASN A 320 1.58 -32.68 -3.53
CA ASN A 320 0.47 -31.76 -3.78
C ASN A 320 0.92 -30.43 -4.42
N SER A 321 2.12 -30.37 -5.01
CA SER A 321 2.78 -29.16 -5.53
C SER A 321 3.03 -28.05 -4.48
N LYS A 322 2.74 -28.32 -3.20
CA LYS A 322 3.06 -27.43 -2.08
C LYS A 322 4.52 -27.64 -1.67
N SER A 323 5.28 -26.55 -1.69
CA SER A 323 6.67 -26.56 -1.22
C SER A 323 6.75 -26.28 0.28
N LYS A 324 7.49 -27.14 1.00
CA LYS A 324 7.90 -26.93 2.38
C LYS A 324 9.37 -26.56 2.42
N ILE A 325 9.74 -25.82 3.47
CA ILE A 325 11.13 -25.50 3.77
C ILE A 325 11.56 -26.40 4.92
N VAL A 326 12.67 -27.11 4.76
CA VAL A 326 13.25 -27.99 5.76
C VAL A 326 14.62 -27.43 6.14
N ASN A 327 14.94 -27.47 7.42
CA ASN A 327 16.25 -27.05 7.93
C ASN A 327 17.26 -28.18 7.71
N ILE A 328 18.51 -27.81 7.42
CA ILE A 328 19.63 -28.74 7.34
C ILE A 328 20.37 -28.67 8.68
N ASP A 329 20.10 -29.63 9.55
CA ASP A 329 20.68 -29.66 10.90
C ASP A 329 22.22 -29.71 10.85
N GLY A 330 22.89 -29.04 11.79
CA GLY A 330 24.36 -28.94 11.82
C GLY A 330 24.95 -27.91 10.85
N SER A 331 24.11 -27.15 10.13
CA SER A 331 24.54 -26.09 9.22
C SER A 331 24.44 -24.68 9.81
N GLU A 332 24.28 -24.58 11.14
CA GLU A 332 24.16 -23.31 11.83
C GLU A 332 25.43 -22.46 11.68
N LYS A 333 25.23 -21.18 11.37
CA LYS A 333 26.35 -20.23 11.26
C LYS A 333 25.98 -18.89 11.87
N LEU A 334 26.94 -18.31 12.57
CA LEU A 334 26.85 -16.94 13.08
C LEU A 334 27.24 -15.94 11.99
N ASN A 335 26.30 -15.08 11.63
CA ASN A 335 26.55 -13.90 10.81
C ASN A 335 26.80 -12.71 11.74
N LYS A 336 28.02 -12.18 11.76
CA LYS A 336 28.34 -10.99 12.56
C LYS A 336 27.61 -9.78 12.00
N LEU A 337 26.74 -9.18 12.80
CA LEU A 337 25.91 -8.02 12.44
C LEU A 337 25.79 -7.10 13.65
N ASP A 338 25.73 -5.80 13.39
CA ASP A 338 25.49 -4.78 14.41
C ASP A 338 23.99 -4.66 14.72
N SER A 339 23.13 -4.93 13.73
CA SER A 339 21.66 -4.88 13.88
C SER A 339 20.94 -5.84 12.93
N VAL A 340 19.73 -6.24 13.35
CA VAL A 340 18.81 -7.10 12.59
C VAL A 340 17.48 -6.39 12.42
N ILE A 341 17.04 -6.27 11.17
CA ILE A 341 15.72 -5.75 10.80
C ILE A 341 14.81 -6.91 10.43
N ILE A 342 13.68 -7.04 11.13
CA ILE A 342 12.68 -8.07 10.89
C ILE A 342 11.59 -7.52 9.96
N ALA A 343 11.37 -8.18 8.81
CA ALA A 343 10.44 -7.76 7.75
C ALA A 343 9.56 -8.93 7.27
N ILE A 344 8.99 -9.70 8.20
CA ILE A 344 8.25 -10.95 7.93
C ILE A 344 6.71 -10.80 7.93
N SER A 345 6.20 -9.68 7.41
CA SER A 345 4.77 -9.31 7.33
C SER A 345 4.25 -8.55 8.56
N GLN A 346 2.98 -8.16 8.47
CA GLN A 346 2.23 -7.36 9.43
C GLN A 346 0.92 -8.08 9.79
N GLN A 347 0.30 -7.67 10.89
CA GLN A 347 -1.00 -8.15 11.34
C GLN A 347 -1.88 -6.97 11.79
N ALA A 348 -3.19 -7.19 11.77
CA ALA A 348 -4.13 -6.22 12.29
C ALA A 348 -4.07 -6.21 13.81
N LYS A 349 -4.15 -5.01 14.39
CA LYS A 349 -4.35 -4.86 15.83
C LYS A 349 -5.79 -5.24 16.17
N GLN A 350 -5.95 -6.14 17.13
CA GLN A 350 -7.27 -6.51 17.64
C GLN A 350 -7.70 -5.52 18.72
N TYR A 351 -8.64 -4.67 18.36
CA TYR A 351 -9.16 -3.65 19.26
C TYR A 351 -10.18 -4.23 20.23
N ASN A 352 -10.07 -3.89 21.51
CA ASN A 352 -11.11 -4.16 22.49
C ASN A 352 -12.27 -3.17 22.29
N GLN A 353 -13.13 -3.48 21.32
CA GLN A 353 -14.31 -2.70 20.94
C GLN A 353 -15.53 -3.63 20.91
N LYS A 354 -16.56 -3.28 21.69
CA LYS A 354 -17.77 -4.09 21.78
C LYS A 354 -18.45 -4.19 20.41
N GLY A 355 -18.81 -5.41 20.01
CA GLY A 355 -19.53 -5.70 18.77
C GLY A 355 -18.68 -5.70 17.49
N LEU A 356 -17.39 -5.36 17.56
CA LEU A 356 -16.46 -5.52 16.46
C LEU A 356 -15.87 -6.93 16.48
N GLU A 357 -16.18 -7.73 15.46
CA GLU A 357 -15.68 -9.11 15.34
C GLU A 357 -14.45 -9.21 14.44
N PHE A 358 -13.60 -10.18 14.76
CA PHE A 358 -12.41 -10.52 13.98
C PHE A 358 -12.47 -11.98 13.53
N ASN A 359 -11.89 -12.28 12.36
CA ASN A 359 -11.72 -13.67 11.92
C ASN A 359 -10.53 -14.34 12.61
N GLU A 360 -10.29 -15.63 12.32
CA GLU A 360 -9.16 -16.40 12.89
C GLU A 360 -7.79 -15.78 12.57
N GLY A 361 -7.68 -15.03 11.47
CA GLY A 361 -6.48 -14.29 11.09
C GLY A 361 -6.34 -12.92 11.77
N GLY A 362 -7.28 -12.56 12.64
CA GLY A 362 -7.31 -11.28 13.36
C GLY A 362 -7.76 -10.09 12.53
N LEU A 363 -8.33 -10.30 11.34
CA LEU A 363 -8.85 -9.25 10.46
C LEU A 363 -10.30 -8.92 10.81
N VAL A 364 -10.72 -7.66 10.62
CA VAL A 364 -12.09 -7.22 10.88
C VAL A 364 -13.05 -7.96 9.95
N LYS A 365 -14.10 -8.54 10.51
CA LYS A 365 -15.12 -9.29 9.78
C LYS A 365 -16.16 -8.33 9.19
N THR A 366 -16.36 -8.42 7.89
CA THR A 366 -17.42 -7.70 7.18
C THR A 366 -18.23 -8.64 6.29
N ASP A 367 -19.42 -8.20 5.89
CA ASP A 367 -20.14 -8.79 4.77
C ASP A 367 -19.51 -8.38 3.42
N ARG A 368 -20.12 -8.82 2.31
CA ARG A 368 -19.69 -8.49 0.94
C ARG A 368 -19.81 -7.00 0.58
N ASN A 369 -20.58 -6.23 1.35
CA ASN A 369 -20.77 -4.81 1.16
C ASN A 369 -19.78 -3.97 1.99
N GLY A 370 -18.96 -4.63 2.82
CA GLY A 370 -18.05 -4.01 3.75
C GLY A 370 -18.71 -3.59 5.07
N GLU A 371 -19.95 -3.99 5.34
CA GLU A 371 -20.64 -3.71 6.61
C GLU A 371 -20.15 -4.68 7.69
N THR A 372 -19.87 -4.16 8.89
CA THR A 372 -19.55 -4.98 10.06
C THR A 372 -20.85 -5.43 10.75
N LEU A 373 -20.75 -6.16 11.87
CA LEU A 373 -21.94 -6.47 12.68
C LEU A 373 -22.53 -5.25 13.40
N LEU A 374 -21.77 -4.16 13.54
CA LEU A 374 -22.27 -2.90 14.06
C LEU A 374 -22.93 -2.12 12.92
N LYS A 375 -24.25 -1.92 13.04
CA LYS A 375 -25.04 -1.17 12.06
C LYS A 375 -24.45 0.23 11.83
N GLY A 376 -24.25 0.59 10.56
CA GLY A 376 -23.66 1.88 10.18
C GLY A 376 -22.13 1.95 10.31
N VAL A 377 -21.48 0.84 10.65
CA VAL A 377 -20.01 0.72 10.68
C VAL A 377 -19.56 -0.19 9.54
N PHE A 378 -18.65 0.34 8.73
CA PHE A 378 -18.09 -0.32 7.55
C PHE A 378 -16.57 -0.44 7.68
N ALA A 379 -15.96 -1.39 6.98
CA ALA A 379 -14.51 -1.53 6.93
C ALA A 379 -14.05 -1.99 5.54
N ALA A 380 -12.85 -1.56 5.13
CA ALA A 380 -12.19 -2.02 3.92
C ALA A 380 -10.67 -1.84 3.98
N GLY A 381 -9.98 -2.34 2.97
CA GLY A 381 -8.52 -2.33 2.89
C GLY A 381 -7.89 -3.45 3.70
N ASP A 382 -6.61 -3.28 4.03
CA ASP A 382 -5.81 -4.39 4.59
C ASP A 382 -6.35 -4.92 5.93
N VAL A 383 -7.09 -4.11 6.70
CA VAL A 383 -7.72 -4.54 7.96
C VAL A 383 -8.77 -5.63 7.75
N VAL A 384 -9.36 -5.73 6.55
CA VAL A 384 -10.36 -6.74 6.17
C VAL A 384 -9.72 -7.83 5.31
N SER A 385 -8.90 -7.45 4.33
CA SER A 385 -8.39 -8.38 3.31
C SER A 385 -7.01 -8.96 3.62
N GLY A 386 -6.31 -8.44 4.63
CA GLY A 386 -4.87 -8.62 4.78
C GLY A 386 -4.09 -7.78 3.77
N ALA A 387 -2.76 -7.86 3.84
CA ALA A 387 -1.84 -7.03 3.06
C ALA A 387 -2.04 -7.23 1.56
N ASN A 388 -2.47 -6.17 0.86
CA ASN A 388 -2.69 -6.17 -0.58
C ASN A 388 -2.02 -4.97 -1.26
N THR A 389 -2.19 -4.84 -2.57
CA THR A 389 -1.69 -3.67 -3.31
C THR A 389 -2.56 -2.45 -3.05
N VAL A 390 -1.98 -1.25 -3.22
CA VAL A 390 -2.69 0.03 -3.05
C VAL A 390 -3.93 0.10 -3.92
N VAL A 391 -3.85 -0.34 -5.18
CA VAL A 391 -4.98 -0.31 -6.11
C VAL A 391 -6.11 -1.26 -5.71
N GLU A 392 -5.81 -2.42 -5.11
CA GLU A 392 -6.84 -3.33 -4.56
C GLU A 392 -7.53 -2.71 -3.35
N ALA A 393 -6.75 -2.09 -2.47
CA ALA A 393 -7.29 -1.37 -1.32
C ALA A 393 -8.24 -0.24 -1.75
N VAL A 394 -7.87 0.52 -2.78
CA VAL A 394 -8.73 1.56 -3.38
C VAL A 394 -9.99 0.95 -4.01
N ASN A 395 -9.85 -0.11 -4.81
CA ASN A 395 -11.00 -0.74 -5.48
C ASN A 395 -12.05 -1.22 -4.47
N ASN A 396 -11.61 -1.91 -3.42
CA ASN A 396 -12.51 -2.36 -2.35
C ASN A 396 -13.14 -1.16 -1.62
N SER A 397 -12.37 -0.10 -1.39
CA SER A 397 -12.86 1.12 -0.73
C SER A 397 -13.90 1.87 -1.55
N LYS A 398 -13.75 1.90 -2.89
CA LYS A 398 -14.74 2.46 -3.81
C LYS A 398 -16.08 1.74 -3.68
N LEU A 399 -16.07 0.40 -3.67
CA LEU A 399 -17.28 -0.40 -3.45
C LEU A 399 -17.94 -0.09 -2.09
N VAL A 400 -17.15 -0.02 -1.02
CA VAL A 400 -17.68 0.27 0.32
C VAL A 400 -18.22 1.70 0.43
N ALA A 401 -17.58 2.69 -0.21
CA ALA A 401 -18.10 4.06 -0.25
C ALA A 401 -19.49 4.13 -0.92
N GLU A 402 -19.72 3.38 -2.01
CA GLU A 402 -21.06 3.27 -2.62
C GLU A 402 -22.09 2.64 -1.67
N ASN A 403 -21.69 1.70 -0.82
CA ASN A 403 -22.59 1.08 0.14
C ASN A 403 -22.88 2.00 1.34
N ILE A 404 -21.92 2.81 1.76
CA ILE A 404 -22.13 3.88 2.75
C ILE A 404 -23.14 4.90 2.19
N ASP A 405 -23.00 5.35 0.94
CA ASP A 405 -23.98 6.24 0.29
C ASP A 405 -25.39 5.63 0.28
N LYS A 406 -25.53 4.37 -0.12
CA LYS A 406 -26.82 3.66 -0.08
C LYS A 406 -27.40 3.57 1.33
N TYR A 407 -26.57 3.34 2.33
CA TYR A 407 -26.99 3.28 3.73
C TYR A 407 -27.53 4.64 4.20
N LEU A 408 -26.78 5.72 3.95
CA LEU A 408 -27.16 7.08 4.34
C LEU A 408 -28.45 7.52 3.65
N ARG A 409 -28.58 7.29 2.34
CA ARG A 409 -29.81 7.61 1.58
C ARG A 409 -31.06 6.89 2.09
N LYS A 410 -30.92 5.69 2.64
CA LYS A 410 -32.03 4.95 3.26
C LYS A 410 -32.38 5.48 4.64
N LYS A 411 -31.42 6.05 5.36
CA LYS A 411 -31.61 6.63 6.69
C LYS A 411 -32.27 8.02 6.64
N SER A 412 -32.02 8.78 5.57
CA SER A 412 -32.64 10.09 5.32
C SER A 412 -34.07 10.03 4.74
N ARG A 413 -34.59 8.83 4.47
CA ARG A 413 -35.99 8.59 4.08
C ARG A 413 -36.75 8.08 5.29
#